data_AF-A0A1J5LLJ4-F1
#
_entry.id   AF-A0A1J5LLJ4-F1
#
_cell.length_a   1.000
_cell.length_b   1.000
_cell.length_c   1.000
_cell.angle_alpha   90.00
_cell.angle_beta   90.00
_cell.angle_gamma   90.00
#
_symmetry.space_group_name_H-M   'P 1'
#
loop_
_entity.id
_entity.type
_entity.pdbx_description
1 polymer ?
#
loop_
_entity_poly.entity_id
_entity_poly.type
_entity_poly.pdbx_seq_one_letter_code
_entity_poly.pdbx_strand_id
1 'polypeptide(L)'
;MSYETKSAGALSGGTCCYAGSRLPVRGPLRELESPYIAFLGGTEVFGRFVKTPMSDVGESLLKRTCVNLAAVNAGLDAFASDGALLAIARQAELAVVQVLGAQNVSNRYYRVHPRRNDRFLQAQPALKTLFPEVDYTEFHFNKHLLTSLQALSEERFAQVRQHLQDAWVDRMTQMIAELQGRVVLLWLRYDLNGTAAFTQEPVLVERSMIQALEDRVEGLVEIDVSPAGLVDDFDGMILGDLDFPAAQHMLGPKEQARIGCLLAETLQELL
;
A
#
# COMPACT_ATOMS: atom_id res chain seq x y z
N MET A 1 9.77 -23.02 4.23
CA MET A 1 8.68 -23.70 3.48
C MET A 1 7.65 -22.65 3.09
N SER A 2 7.43 -22.44 1.80
CA SER A 2 6.45 -21.46 1.30
C SER A 2 5.06 -22.09 1.30
N TYR A 3 4.19 -21.65 2.21
CA TYR A 3 2.77 -22.02 2.21
C TYR A 3 2.00 -21.37 1.03
N GLU A 4 2.63 -20.49 0.26
CA GLU A 4 1.97 -19.70 -0.79
C GLU A 4 1.65 -20.48 -2.06
N THR A 5 2.29 -21.63 -2.31
CA THR A 5 1.96 -22.44 -3.49
C THR A 5 0.57 -23.09 -3.40
N LYS A 6 -0.08 -23.08 -2.22
CA LYS A 6 -1.45 -23.57 -2.03
C LYS A 6 -2.51 -22.48 -1.84
N SER A 7 -2.15 -21.20 -1.64
CA SER A 7 -3.11 -20.08 -1.62
C SER A 7 -3.22 -19.35 -2.95
N ALA A 8 -2.68 -19.92 -4.04
CA ALA A 8 -2.72 -19.34 -5.38
C ALA A 8 -4.15 -19.22 -5.97
N GLY A 9 -5.18 -19.68 -5.25
CA GLY A 9 -6.55 -19.83 -5.76
C GLY A 9 -7.39 -18.56 -5.86
N ALA A 10 -7.04 -17.43 -5.23
CA ALA A 10 -7.97 -16.30 -5.18
C ALA A 10 -7.34 -14.89 -5.24
N LEU A 11 -6.44 -14.67 -6.20
CA LEU A 11 -6.32 -13.30 -6.75
C LEU A 11 -7.49 -13.12 -7.72
N SER A 12 -8.66 -12.78 -7.16
CA SER A 12 -9.82 -12.33 -7.94
C SER A 12 -9.33 -11.27 -8.94
N GLY A 13 -9.55 -11.44 -10.25
CA GLY A 13 -9.03 -10.56 -11.31
C GLY A 13 -7.67 -10.95 -11.94
N GLY A 14 -6.92 -11.87 -11.35
CA GLY A 14 -5.61 -12.30 -11.84
C GLY A 14 -4.52 -11.23 -11.67
N THR A 15 -3.32 -11.53 -12.16
CA THR A 15 -2.19 -10.59 -12.17
C THR A 15 -1.61 -10.44 -13.55
N CYS A 16 -1.02 -9.29 -13.83
CA CYS A 16 -0.22 -9.05 -15.03
C CYS A 16 1.12 -8.41 -14.66
N CYS A 17 2.06 -8.40 -15.60
CA CYS A 17 3.32 -7.70 -15.49
C CYS A 17 3.50 -6.81 -16.71
N TYR A 18 3.79 -5.53 -16.48
CA TYR A 18 4.16 -4.61 -17.55
C TYR A 18 5.63 -4.80 -17.94
N ALA A 19 5.95 -4.53 -19.22
CA ALA A 19 7.30 -4.66 -19.73
C ALA A 19 8.28 -3.81 -18.91
N GLY A 20 9.39 -4.40 -18.49
CA GLY A 20 10.39 -3.75 -17.64
C GLY A 20 10.15 -3.86 -16.13
N SER A 21 8.94 -4.24 -15.69
CA SER A 21 8.62 -4.50 -14.28
C SER A 21 8.69 -5.99 -13.94
N ARG A 22 9.08 -6.29 -12.70
CA ARG A 22 9.01 -7.63 -12.09
C ARG A 22 7.97 -7.72 -10.98
N LEU A 23 7.20 -6.65 -10.78
CA LEU A 23 6.14 -6.58 -9.79
C LEU A 23 4.84 -7.05 -10.46
N PRO A 24 4.24 -8.19 -10.01
CA PRO A 24 2.95 -8.59 -10.50
C PRO A 24 1.88 -7.68 -9.91
N VAL A 25 1.22 -6.93 -10.79
CA VAL A 25 0.15 -5.97 -10.44
C VAL A 25 -1.22 -6.55 -10.78
N ARG A 26 -2.30 -5.87 -10.38
CA ARG A 26 -3.67 -6.30 -10.67
C ARG A 26 -3.88 -6.43 -12.18
N GLY A 27 -4.40 -7.58 -12.60
CA GLY A 27 -4.79 -7.83 -13.99
C GLY A 27 -6.22 -7.35 -14.27
N PRO A 28 -6.63 -7.32 -15.55
CA PRO A 28 -5.84 -7.69 -16.73
C PRO A 28 -4.83 -6.60 -17.16
N LEU A 29 -3.92 -6.96 -18.07
CA LEU A 29 -3.05 -5.98 -18.74
C LEU A 29 -3.93 -4.99 -19.52
N ARG A 30 -3.64 -3.68 -19.40
CA ARG A 30 -4.41 -2.61 -20.05
C ARG A 30 -3.62 -2.01 -21.21
N GLU A 31 -4.35 -1.55 -22.23
CA GLU A 31 -3.79 -0.72 -23.29
C GLU A 31 -3.56 0.70 -22.77
N LEU A 32 -2.43 1.30 -23.12
CA LEU A 32 -1.96 2.59 -22.58
C LEU A 32 -1.95 3.70 -23.64
N GLU A 33 -2.70 3.53 -24.73
CA GLU A 33 -2.69 4.45 -25.89
C GLU A 33 -3.68 5.63 -25.74
N SER A 34 -4.79 5.41 -25.03
CA SER A 34 -5.79 6.45 -24.73
C SER A 34 -5.57 7.02 -23.34
N PRO A 35 -6.06 8.23 -23.04
CA PRO A 35 -5.91 8.82 -21.70
C PRO A 35 -6.47 7.92 -20.60
N TYR A 36 -5.72 7.78 -19.51
CA TYR A 36 -6.01 6.87 -18.40
C TYR A 36 -5.59 7.46 -17.05
N ILE A 37 -6.13 6.86 -16.00
CA ILE A 37 -5.80 7.15 -14.60
C ILE A 37 -5.02 5.95 -14.05
N ALA A 38 -3.86 6.20 -13.44
CA ALA A 38 -3.06 5.14 -12.82
C ALA A 38 -3.37 5.03 -11.32
N PHE A 39 -3.51 3.81 -10.81
CA PHE A 39 -3.71 3.55 -9.39
C PHE A 39 -2.50 2.80 -8.83
N LEU A 40 -1.72 3.46 -7.97
CA LEU A 40 -0.57 2.89 -7.27
C LEU A 40 -0.96 2.60 -5.82
N GLY A 41 -0.74 1.38 -5.36
CA GLY A 41 -1.10 1.01 -4.00
C GLY A 41 -0.76 -0.43 -3.61
N GLY A 42 -1.06 -0.73 -2.35
CA GLY A 42 -0.87 -2.02 -1.74
C GLY A 42 -2.07 -2.95 -1.96
N THR A 43 -2.32 -3.78 -0.97
CA THR A 43 -3.35 -4.82 -1.03
C THR A 43 -4.77 -4.25 -1.13
N GLU A 44 -4.99 -3.06 -0.55
CA GLU A 44 -6.29 -2.38 -0.53
C GLU A 44 -6.67 -1.92 -1.94
N VAL A 45 -5.81 -1.18 -2.63
CA VAL A 45 -6.05 -0.76 -4.03
C VAL A 45 -6.05 -1.95 -4.98
N PHE A 46 -5.24 -2.98 -4.71
CA PHE A 46 -5.29 -4.23 -5.49
C PHE A 46 -6.68 -4.88 -5.42
N GLY A 47 -7.41 -4.72 -4.32
CA GLY A 47 -8.72 -5.34 -4.08
C GLY A 47 -8.62 -6.85 -3.95
N ARG A 48 -7.70 -7.33 -3.10
CA ARG A 48 -7.52 -8.77 -2.85
C ARG A 48 -8.85 -9.39 -2.39
N PHE A 49 -9.20 -10.55 -2.96
CA PHE A 49 -10.48 -11.26 -2.80
C PHE A 49 -11.72 -10.57 -3.41
N VAL A 50 -11.60 -9.36 -3.93
CA VAL A 50 -12.73 -8.62 -4.52
C VAL A 50 -12.68 -8.69 -6.05
N LYS A 51 -13.82 -9.02 -6.67
CA LYS A 51 -13.95 -9.09 -8.14
C LYS A 51 -13.84 -7.71 -8.79
N THR A 52 -14.52 -6.73 -8.23
CA THR A 52 -14.58 -5.35 -8.73
C THR A 52 -13.91 -4.41 -7.72
N PRO A 53 -12.59 -4.17 -7.83
CA PRO A 53 -11.88 -3.24 -6.96
C PRO A 53 -12.31 -1.78 -7.20
N MET A 54 -11.93 -0.88 -6.28
CA MET A 54 -12.23 0.56 -6.37
C MET A 54 -11.85 1.20 -7.73
N SER A 55 -10.77 0.73 -8.38
CA SER A 55 -10.35 1.20 -9.71
C SER A 55 -11.40 0.94 -10.79
N ASP A 56 -12.05 -0.23 -10.74
CA ASP A 56 -13.00 -0.68 -11.75
C ASP A 56 -14.36 0.00 -11.55
N VAL A 57 -14.71 0.26 -10.29
CA VAL A 57 -15.84 1.10 -9.92
C VAL A 57 -15.63 2.53 -10.42
N GLY A 58 -14.44 3.09 -10.18
CA GLY A 58 -14.06 4.41 -10.68
C GLY A 58 -14.11 4.52 -12.20
N GLU A 59 -13.55 3.54 -12.92
CA GLU A 59 -13.61 3.49 -14.40
C GLU A 59 -15.05 3.49 -14.92
N SER A 60 -15.91 2.69 -14.29
CA SER A 60 -17.32 2.58 -14.69
C SER A 60 -18.07 3.90 -14.53
N LEU A 61 -17.73 4.72 -13.53
CA LEU A 61 -18.35 6.00 -13.24
C LEU A 61 -17.75 7.13 -14.10
N LEU A 62 -16.42 7.21 -14.17
CA LEU A 62 -15.68 8.26 -14.89
C LEU A 62 -15.72 8.09 -16.41
N LYS A 63 -16.01 6.88 -16.91
CA LYS A 63 -15.88 6.52 -18.34
C LYS A 63 -14.47 6.77 -18.90
N ARG A 64 -13.46 6.60 -18.03
CA ARG A 64 -12.03 6.71 -18.33
C ARG A 64 -11.36 5.39 -17.95
N THR A 65 -10.34 5.00 -18.70
CA THR A 65 -9.56 3.80 -18.35
C THR A 65 -8.85 4.02 -17.01
N CYS A 66 -9.08 3.12 -16.06
CA CYS A 66 -8.33 3.06 -14.82
C CYS A 66 -7.36 1.87 -14.86
N VAL A 67 -6.07 2.16 -14.75
CA VAL A 67 -5.01 1.16 -14.76
C VAL A 67 -4.60 0.87 -13.32
N ASN A 68 -4.99 -0.30 -12.82
CA ASN A 68 -4.65 -0.75 -11.48
C ASN A 68 -3.23 -1.33 -11.45
N LEU A 69 -2.26 -0.49 -11.03
CA LEU A 69 -0.86 -0.84 -10.87
C LEU A 69 -0.54 -1.32 -9.44
N ALA A 70 -1.55 -1.54 -8.60
CA ALA A 70 -1.34 -1.98 -7.23
C ALA A 70 -0.85 -3.41 -7.16
N ALA A 71 -0.19 -3.75 -6.06
CA ALA A 71 0.35 -5.08 -5.80
C ALA A 71 0.12 -5.50 -4.35
N VAL A 72 -0.16 -6.79 -4.16
CA VAL A 72 -0.41 -7.36 -2.83
C VAL A 72 0.85 -7.26 -1.97
N ASN A 73 0.70 -6.67 -0.79
CA ASN A 73 1.78 -6.36 0.16
C ASN A 73 2.88 -5.44 -0.39
N ALA A 74 2.58 -4.66 -1.44
CA ALA A 74 3.47 -3.59 -1.86
C ALA A 74 3.48 -2.46 -0.83
N GLY A 75 4.64 -1.84 -0.64
CA GLY A 75 4.82 -0.58 0.06
C GLY A 75 5.39 0.46 -0.91
N LEU A 76 5.81 1.59 -0.36
CA LEU A 76 6.32 2.71 -1.14
C LEU A 76 7.54 2.34 -2.00
N ASP A 77 8.48 1.58 -1.44
CA ASP A 77 9.73 1.19 -2.10
C ASP A 77 9.49 0.32 -3.36
N ALA A 78 8.41 -0.47 -3.38
CA ALA A 78 8.08 -1.32 -4.53
C ALA A 78 7.77 -0.51 -5.79
N PHE A 79 7.23 0.70 -5.62
CA PHE A 79 6.96 1.62 -6.72
C PHE A 79 8.13 2.56 -6.96
N ALA A 80 8.70 3.15 -5.90
CA ALA A 80 9.82 4.08 -6.01
C ALA A 80 11.07 3.47 -6.70
N SER A 81 11.22 2.16 -6.66
CA SER A 81 12.31 1.44 -7.33
C SER A 81 11.94 0.80 -8.67
N ASP A 82 10.67 0.87 -9.07
CA ASP A 82 10.17 0.30 -10.34
C ASP A 82 9.94 1.41 -11.38
N GLY A 83 11.01 1.74 -12.10
CA GLY A 83 10.97 2.78 -13.13
C GLY A 83 9.98 2.49 -14.28
N ALA A 84 9.61 1.22 -14.51
CA ALA A 84 8.65 0.88 -15.55
C ALA A 84 7.21 1.23 -15.12
N LEU A 85 6.83 0.85 -13.89
CA LEU A 85 5.51 1.22 -13.36
C LEU A 85 5.38 2.73 -13.12
N LEU A 86 6.45 3.38 -12.65
CA LEU A 86 6.46 4.84 -12.52
C LEU A 86 6.37 5.54 -13.88
N ALA A 87 7.00 5.00 -14.93
CA ALA A 87 6.87 5.57 -16.27
C ALA A 87 5.42 5.48 -16.79
N ILE A 88 4.72 4.39 -16.51
CA ILE A 88 3.28 4.23 -16.82
C ILE A 88 2.48 5.26 -16.01
N ALA A 89 2.65 5.30 -14.68
CA ALA A 89 1.92 6.24 -13.84
C ALA A 89 2.19 7.71 -14.22
N ARG A 90 3.41 8.05 -14.64
CA ARG A 90 3.76 9.38 -15.14
C ARG A 90 3.10 9.72 -16.48
N GLN A 91 2.76 8.74 -17.30
CA GLN A 91 2.06 8.97 -18.57
C GLN A 91 0.54 9.08 -18.42
N ALA A 92 -0.01 8.66 -17.29
CA ALA A 92 -1.42 8.85 -16.97
C ALA A 92 -1.78 10.35 -16.93
N GLU A 93 -3.06 10.67 -17.12
CA GLU A 93 -3.58 12.03 -16.91
C GLU A 93 -3.43 12.43 -15.44
N LEU A 94 -3.73 11.47 -14.55
CA LEU A 94 -3.62 11.60 -13.10
C LEU A 94 -3.22 10.25 -12.48
N ALA A 95 -2.49 10.30 -11.37
CA ALA A 95 -2.14 9.12 -10.57
C ALA A 95 -2.81 9.17 -9.20
N VAL A 96 -3.62 8.16 -8.88
CA VAL A 96 -4.09 7.91 -7.51
C VAL A 96 -3.01 7.12 -6.77
N VAL A 97 -2.45 7.68 -5.71
CA VAL A 97 -1.36 7.06 -4.93
C VAL A 97 -1.86 6.78 -3.51
N GLN A 98 -1.93 5.52 -3.14
CA GLN A 98 -2.27 5.12 -1.79
C GLN A 98 -1.18 5.58 -0.80
N VAL A 99 -1.62 6.14 0.32
CA VAL A 99 -0.77 6.39 1.49
C VAL A 99 -0.45 5.05 2.16
N LEU A 100 0.74 4.53 1.92
CA LEU A 100 1.22 3.23 2.42
C LEU A 100 2.03 3.42 3.71
N GLY A 101 1.99 2.42 4.61
CA GLY A 101 2.63 2.50 5.92
C GLY A 101 4.15 2.73 5.88
N ALA A 102 4.64 3.62 6.76
CA ALA A 102 6.05 4.02 6.83
C ALA A 102 6.98 2.91 7.34
N GLN A 103 6.44 1.89 8.03
CA GLN A 103 7.18 0.71 8.44
C GLN A 103 7.71 -0.12 7.26
N ASN A 104 7.15 0.03 6.06
CA ASN A 104 7.48 -0.77 4.89
C ASN A 104 8.44 -0.04 3.94
N VAL A 105 9.40 0.68 4.51
CA VAL A 105 10.40 1.47 3.79
C VAL A 105 11.81 1.03 4.20
N SER A 106 12.68 0.79 3.21
CA SER A 106 14.10 0.59 3.46
C SER A 106 14.73 1.89 3.95
N ASN A 107 15.55 1.78 4.99
CA ASN A 107 16.11 2.94 5.67
C ASN A 107 17.46 2.59 6.30
N ARG A 108 18.02 3.50 7.09
CA ARG A 108 19.35 3.30 7.70
C ARG A 108 19.40 2.17 8.72
N TYR A 109 18.25 1.75 9.25
CA TYR A 109 18.11 0.72 10.29
C TYR A 109 17.81 -0.67 9.71
N TYR A 110 17.01 -0.77 8.65
CA TYR A 110 16.70 -2.06 8.04
C TYR A 110 16.39 -1.96 6.56
N ARG A 111 16.50 -3.10 5.88
CA ARG A 111 16.13 -3.26 4.48
C ARG A 111 14.87 -4.11 4.38
N VAL A 112 13.92 -3.67 3.56
CA VAL A 112 12.71 -4.43 3.24
C VAL A 112 12.86 -5.17 1.91
N HIS A 113 12.01 -6.17 1.66
CA HIS A 113 12.01 -6.87 0.39
C HIS A 113 11.51 -5.95 -0.74
N PRO A 114 12.17 -5.88 -1.91
CA PRO A 114 11.93 -4.85 -2.92
C PRO A 114 10.54 -4.87 -3.56
N ARG A 115 9.78 -5.96 -3.45
CA ARG A 115 8.42 -6.10 -4.03
C ARG A 115 7.32 -6.41 -3.00
N ARG A 116 7.72 -6.75 -1.79
CA ARG A 116 6.85 -7.19 -0.70
C ARG A 116 7.34 -6.49 0.54
N ASN A 117 7.10 -5.19 0.56
CA ASN A 117 7.82 -4.33 1.47
C ASN A 117 7.45 -4.58 2.93
N ASP A 118 6.40 -5.37 3.22
CA ASP A 118 6.07 -5.94 4.53
C ASP A 118 7.15 -6.86 5.11
N ARG A 119 7.98 -7.46 4.24
CA ARG A 119 9.00 -8.42 4.64
C ARG A 119 10.30 -7.75 5.04
N PHE A 120 10.76 -8.08 6.24
CA PHE A 120 12.08 -7.73 6.73
C PHE A 120 13.13 -8.62 6.06
N LEU A 121 14.20 -8.02 5.53
CA LEU A 121 15.33 -8.78 4.98
C LEU A 121 16.54 -8.78 5.89
N GLN A 122 16.86 -7.64 6.46
CA GLN A 122 18.13 -7.45 7.16
C GLN A 122 18.11 -6.21 8.04
N ALA A 123 18.68 -6.34 9.25
CA ALA A 123 19.07 -5.22 10.08
C ALA A 123 20.40 -4.64 9.60
N GLN A 124 20.44 -3.33 9.44
CA GLN A 124 21.63 -2.56 9.11
C GLN A 124 22.48 -2.30 10.36
N PRO A 125 23.78 -1.96 10.21
CA PRO A 125 24.67 -1.70 11.34
C PRO A 125 24.11 -0.72 12.38
N ALA A 126 23.45 0.36 11.94
CA ALA A 126 22.88 1.35 12.84
C ALA A 126 21.82 0.77 13.79
N LEU A 127 21.00 -0.17 13.31
CA LEU A 127 19.98 -0.80 14.15
C LEU A 127 20.61 -1.76 15.16
N LYS A 128 21.61 -2.53 14.73
CA LYS A 128 22.37 -3.44 15.59
C LYS A 128 23.16 -2.70 16.68
N THR A 129 23.65 -1.51 16.38
CA THR A 129 24.29 -0.65 17.40
C THR A 129 23.27 -0.10 18.38
N LEU A 130 22.07 0.26 17.91
CA LEU A 130 21.01 0.80 18.76
C LEU A 130 20.39 -0.28 19.65
N PHE A 131 20.23 -1.50 19.14
CA PHE A 131 19.65 -2.65 19.85
C PHE A 131 20.57 -3.89 19.74
N PRO A 132 21.74 -3.88 20.40
CA PRO A 132 22.71 -4.97 20.33
C PRO A 132 22.20 -6.29 20.95
N GLU A 133 21.18 -6.23 21.79
CA GLU A 133 20.59 -7.40 22.47
C GLU A 133 19.57 -8.17 21.61
N VAL A 134 19.18 -7.65 20.44
CA VAL A 134 18.14 -8.25 19.60
C VAL A 134 18.71 -9.28 18.63
N ASP A 135 18.16 -10.49 18.64
CA ASP A 135 18.40 -11.47 17.58
C ASP A 135 17.51 -11.18 16.37
N TYR A 136 18.09 -10.53 15.35
CA TYR A 136 17.35 -10.16 14.15
C TYR A 136 16.94 -11.32 13.26
N THR A 137 17.43 -12.54 13.52
CA THR A 137 17.05 -13.72 12.72
C THR A 137 15.63 -14.20 13.01
N GLU A 138 15.04 -13.76 14.12
CA GLU A 138 13.66 -14.09 14.52
C GLU A 138 12.58 -13.32 13.73
N PHE A 139 12.97 -12.29 12.95
CA PHE A 139 12.01 -11.42 12.27
C PHE A 139 11.91 -11.73 10.78
N HIS A 140 10.67 -11.86 10.32
CA HIS A 140 10.33 -11.99 8.90
C HIS A 140 9.47 -10.83 8.38
N PHE A 141 8.80 -10.11 9.29
CA PHE A 141 7.90 -9.00 8.99
C PHE A 141 8.27 -7.76 9.79
N ASN A 142 8.18 -6.59 9.16
CA ASN A 142 8.59 -5.33 9.79
C ASN A 142 7.73 -4.99 11.00
N LYS A 143 6.42 -5.25 10.94
CA LYS A 143 5.51 -4.97 12.06
C LYS A 143 5.92 -5.72 13.33
N HIS A 144 6.29 -7.01 13.20
CA HIS A 144 6.78 -7.79 14.34
C HIS A 144 8.08 -7.21 14.91
N LEU A 145 9.04 -6.86 14.03
CA LEU A 145 10.28 -6.20 14.44
C LEU A 145 9.98 -4.92 15.24
N LEU A 146 9.21 -3.99 14.67
CA LEU A 146 8.95 -2.70 15.31
C LEU A 146 8.21 -2.84 16.64
N THR A 147 7.29 -3.79 16.76
CA THR A 147 6.59 -4.07 18.03
C THR A 147 7.57 -4.52 19.10
N SER A 148 8.48 -5.44 18.75
CA SER A 148 9.50 -5.92 19.69
C SER A 148 10.49 -4.82 20.08
N LEU A 149 10.90 -3.97 19.14
CA LEU A 149 11.78 -2.83 19.43
C LEU A 149 11.13 -1.80 20.35
N GLN A 150 9.85 -1.48 20.13
CA GLN A 150 9.11 -0.55 20.99
C GLN A 150 8.95 -1.11 22.41
N ALA A 151 8.60 -2.39 22.54
CA ALA A 151 8.46 -3.04 23.83
C ALA A 151 9.78 -3.11 24.61
N LEU A 152 10.91 -3.25 23.91
CA LEU A 152 12.24 -3.31 24.51
C LEU A 152 12.73 -1.94 25.01
N SER A 153 12.49 -0.86 24.25
CA SER A 153 12.86 0.50 24.66
C SER A 153 12.15 1.55 23.81
N GLU A 154 11.18 2.23 24.43
CA GLU A 154 10.43 3.32 23.78
C GLU A 154 11.32 4.49 23.35
N GLU A 155 12.31 4.86 24.17
CA GLU A 155 13.26 5.94 23.87
C GLU A 155 14.12 5.64 22.63
N ARG A 156 14.70 4.44 22.55
CA ARG A 156 15.47 4.03 21.36
C ARG A 156 14.56 3.87 20.15
N PHE A 157 13.36 3.34 20.34
CA PHE A 157 12.38 3.19 19.27
C PHE A 157 11.94 4.55 18.69
N ALA A 158 11.82 5.60 19.50
CA ALA A 158 11.50 6.94 19.01
C ALA A 158 12.49 7.43 17.95
N GLN A 159 13.78 7.08 18.07
CA GLN A 159 14.80 7.39 17.06
C GLN A 159 14.63 6.59 15.76
N VAL A 160 14.09 5.37 15.85
CA VAL A 160 13.73 4.56 14.68
C VAL A 160 12.50 5.13 14.00
N ARG A 161 11.45 5.44 14.78
CA ARG A 161 10.21 6.03 14.30
C ARG A 161 10.45 7.34 13.55
N GLN A 162 11.19 8.28 14.15
CA GLN A 162 11.44 9.58 13.52
C GLN A 162 12.12 9.41 12.16
N HIS A 163 13.18 8.61 12.09
CA HIS A 163 13.89 8.37 10.83
C HIS A 163 13.01 7.68 9.79
N LEU A 164 12.12 6.77 10.19
CA LEU A 164 11.17 6.13 9.27
C LEU A 164 10.20 7.15 8.67
N GLN A 165 9.67 8.05 9.50
CA GLN A 165 8.76 9.10 9.08
C GLN A 165 9.45 10.08 8.12
N ASP A 166 10.66 10.54 8.46
CA ASP A 166 11.46 11.42 7.60
C ASP A 166 11.76 10.75 6.25
N ALA A 167 12.25 9.51 6.29
CA ALA A 167 12.58 8.75 5.08
C ALA A 167 11.34 8.43 4.23
N TRP A 168 10.15 8.35 4.82
CA TRP A 168 8.90 8.17 4.10
C TRP A 168 8.47 9.47 3.40
N VAL A 169 8.50 10.62 4.11
CA VAL A 169 8.15 11.92 3.54
C VAL A 169 9.07 12.28 2.38
N ASP A 170 10.38 12.05 2.51
CA ASP A 170 11.36 12.29 1.45
C ASP A 170 11.04 11.49 0.18
N ARG A 171 10.64 10.22 0.35
CA ARG A 171 10.40 9.33 -0.79
C ARG A 171 9.05 9.54 -1.43
N MET A 172 8.03 9.88 -0.65
CA MET A 172 6.76 10.37 -1.19
C MET A 172 6.98 11.66 -1.98
N THR A 173 7.78 12.59 -1.46
CA THR A 173 8.12 13.85 -2.15
C THR A 173 8.80 13.58 -3.49
N GLN A 174 9.76 12.64 -3.53
CA GLN A 174 10.44 12.24 -4.76
C GLN A 174 9.48 11.59 -5.76
N MET A 175 8.65 10.65 -5.31
CA MET A 175 7.66 9.99 -6.15
C MET A 175 6.65 10.97 -6.75
N ILE A 176 6.12 11.89 -5.94
CA ILE A 176 5.20 12.93 -6.41
C ILE A 176 5.87 13.81 -7.48
N ALA A 177 7.14 14.17 -7.28
CA ALA A 177 7.89 14.94 -8.27
C ALA A 177 8.11 14.15 -9.58
N GLU A 178 8.40 12.85 -9.51
CA GLU A 178 8.52 11.98 -10.70
C GLU A 178 7.19 11.85 -11.47
N LEU A 179 6.07 11.88 -10.75
CA LEU A 179 4.71 11.93 -11.30
C LEU A 179 4.28 13.34 -11.72
N GLN A 180 5.18 14.33 -11.62
CA GLN A 180 4.98 15.73 -12.03
C GLN A 180 3.86 16.43 -11.25
N GLY A 181 3.63 16.05 -9.99
CA GLY A 181 2.59 16.64 -9.14
C GLY A 181 1.16 16.22 -9.44
N ARG A 182 0.92 15.51 -10.56
CA ARG A 182 -0.40 15.01 -11.01
C ARG A 182 -0.85 13.80 -10.21
N VAL A 183 -0.99 14.02 -8.90
CA VAL A 183 -1.21 12.98 -7.90
C VAL A 183 -2.42 13.33 -7.05
N VAL A 184 -3.29 12.35 -6.82
CA VAL A 184 -4.28 12.38 -5.74
C VAL A 184 -3.88 11.36 -4.69
N LEU A 185 -3.64 11.81 -3.47
CA LEU A 185 -3.34 10.92 -2.35
C LEU A 185 -4.61 10.22 -1.87
N LEU A 186 -4.57 8.90 -1.76
CA LEU A 186 -5.65 8.10 -1.18
C LEU A 186 -5.23 7.61 0.21
N TRP A 187 -5.77 8.24 1.25
CA TRP A 187 -5.47 7.91 2.64
C TRP A 187 -6.60 7.09 3.27
N LEU A 188 -6.46 5.76 3.17
CA LEU A 188 -7.38 4.81 3.79
C LEU A 188 -6.97 4.55 5.24
N ARG A 189 -7.84 4.87 6.20
CA ARG A 189 -7.54 4.77 7.64
C ARG A 189 -8.45 3.76 8.31
N TYR A 190 -7.88 2.84 9.08
CA TYR A 190 -8.66 1.84 9.80
C TYR A 190 -7.90 1.22 10.95
N ASP A 191 -8.65 0.70 11.91
CA ASP A 191 -8.11 -0.04 13.04
C ASP A 191 -8.10 -1.55 12.74
N LEU A 192 -7.00 -2.19 13.09
CA LEU A 192 -6.84 -3.62 13.15
C LEU A 192 -7.22 -4.09 14.55
N ASN A 193 -8.18 -5.01 14.61
CA ASN A 193 -8.57 -5.65 15.86
C ASN A 193 -7.37 -6.39 16.50
N GLY A 194 -7.03 -6.06 17.74
CA GLY A 194 -5.99 -6.76 18.50
C GLY A 194 -5.40 -5.93 19.66
N THR A 195 -4.57 -6.58 20.48
CA THR A 195 -3.84 -5.95 21.60
C THR A 195 -2.38 -5.60 21.26
N ALA A 196 -1.96 -5.86 20.01
CA ALA A 196 -0.60 -5.62 19.56
C ALA A 196 -0.34 -4.13 19.29
N ALA A 197 0.92 -3.71 19.32
CA ALA A 197 1.30 -2.37 18.89
C ALA A 197 0.99 -2.13 17.39
N PHE A 198 0.80 -0.86 17.03
CA PHE A 198 0.47 -0.40 15.67
C PHE A 198 -0.86 -0.97 15.15
N THR A 199 -1.95 -0.73 15.89
CA THR A 199 -3.30 -1.14 15.48
C THR A 199 -3.87 -0.27 14.37
N GLN A 200 -3.37 0.94 14.15
CA GLN A 200 -3.89 1.83 13.11
C GLN A 200 -3.12 1.68 11.79
N GLU A 201 -3.84 1.57 10.69
CA GLU A 201 -3.30 1.64 9.33
C GLU A 201 -3.61 3.00 8.68
N PRO A 202 -2.71 3.52 7.83
CA PRO A 202 -1.37 3.03 7.55
C PRO A 202 -0.42 3.27 8.74
N VAL A 203 0.33 2.23 9.13
CA VAL A 203 1.22 2.28 10.31
C VAL A 203 2.29 3.36 10.19
N LEU A 204 2.49 4.09 11.29
CA LEU A 204 3.49 5.17 11.47
C LEU A 204 3.34 6.38 10.52
N VAL A 205 2.20 6.53 9.85
CA VAL A 205 1.91 7.74 9.05
C VAL A 205 1.04 8.70 9.88
N GLU A 206 1.55 9.91 10.08
CA GLU A 206 0.87 10.96 10.84
C GLU A 206 0.29 12.04 9.92
N ARG A 207 -0.71 12.78 10.40
CA ARG A 207 -1.33 13.87 9.64
C ARG A 207 -0.33 14.97 9.24
N SER A 208 0.63 15.28 10.11
CA SER A 208 1.72 16.22 9.81
C SER A 208 2.54 15.81 8.57
N MET A 209 2.73 14.50 8.37
CA MET A 209 3.45 13.97 7.22
C MET A 209 2.66 14.16 5.93
N ILE A 210 1.33 14.03 5.99
CA ILE A 210 0.45 14.26 4.83
C ILE A 210 0.35 15.76 4.52
N GLN A 211 0.21 16.60 5.54
CA GLN A 211 0.22 18.07 5.38
C GLN A 211 1.50 18.58 4.71
N ALA A 212 2.65 17.95 4.97
CA ALA A 212 3.91 18.29 4.30
C ALA A 212 3.91 18.01 2.77
N LEU A 213 2.95 17.23 2.28
CA LEU A 213 2.80 16.85 0.88
C LEU A 213 1.63 17.56 0.18
N GLU A 214 0.68 18.15 0.91
CA GLU A 214 -0.57 18.71 0.35
C GLU A 214 -0.31 19.75 -0.75
N ASP A 215 0.66 20.65 -0.57
CA ASP A 215 1.00 21.68 -1.58
C ASP A 215 1.66 21.12 -2.87
N ARG A 216 1.91 19.81 -2.93
CA ARG A 216 2.63 19.15 -4.04
C ARG A 216 1.73 18.20 -4.85
N VAL A 217 0.48 18.02 -4.43
CA VAL A 217 -0.47 17.08 -5.02
C VAL A 217 -1.74 17.81 -5.44
N GLU A 218 -2.48 17.25 -6.40
CA GLU A 218 -3.74 17.83 -6.89
C GLU A 218 -4.89 17.64 -5.88
N GLY A 219 -4.78 16.65 -5.00
CA GLY A 219 -5.79 16.40 -3.98
C GLY A 219 -5.44 15.34 -2.97
N LEU A 220 -6.23 15.32 -1.89
CA LEU A 220 -6.19 14.31 -0.84
C LEU A 220 -7.61 13.76 -0.62
N VAL A 221 -7.75 12.45 -0.77
CA VAL A 221 -8.97 11.71 -0.43
C VAL A 221 -8.68 10.90 0.82
N GLU A 222 -9.12 11.41 1.97
CA GLU A 222 -9.04 10.70 3.25
C GLU A 222 -10.35 9.98 3.53
N ILE A 223 -10.26 8.69 3.87
CA ILE A 223 -11.42 7.85 4.12
C ILE A 223 -11.14 6.95 5.31
N ASP A 224 -11.97 7.06 6.35
CA ASP A 224 -12.05 6.02 7.38
C ASP A 224 -12.78 4.81 6.80
N VAL A 225 -12.14 3.65 6.85
CA VAL A 225 -12.64 2.39 6.30
C VAL A 225 -12.74 1.31 7.37
N SER A 226 -13.48 0.24 7.09
CA SER A 226 -13.61 -0.90 8.00
C SER A 226 -13.23 -2.21 7.30
N PRO A 227 -12.33 -3.03 7.90
CA PRO A 227 -12.05 -4.37 7.39
C PRO A 227 -13.29 -5.26 7.40
N ALA A 228 -13.37 -6.21 6.46
CA ALA A 228 -14.51 -7.09 6.28
C ALA A 228 -14.86 -7.89 7.55
N GLY A 229 -13.86 -8.28 8.35
CA GLY A 229 -14.10 -8.98 9.62
C GLY A 229 -14.77 -8.15 10.70
N LEU A 230 -14.74 -6.81 10.60
CA LEU A 230 -15.41 -5.92 11.56
C LEU A 230 -16.87 -5.66 11.19
N VAL A 231 -17.17 -5.57 9.88
CA VAL A 231 -18.48 -5.18 9.35
C VAL A 231 -19.24 -6.32 8.65
N ASP A 232 -18.71 -7.54 8.73
CA ASP A 232 -19.25 -8.76 8.08
C ASP A 232 -19.43 -8.58 6.55
N ASP A 233 -18.47 -7.93 5.89
CA ASP A 233 -18.51 -7.64 4.45
C ASP A 233 -17.79 -8.71 3.62
N PHE A 234 -18.25 -9.96 3.74
CA PHE A 234 -17.70 -11.11 3.01
C PHE A 234 -18.50 -11.48 1.75
N ASP A 235 -19.73 -10.99 1.62
CA ASP A 235 -20.60 -11.34 0.50
C ASP A 235 -20.02 -10.80 -0.82
N GLY A 236 -19.82 -11.70 -1.79
CA GLY A 236 -19.16 -11.40 -3.06
C GLY A 236 -17.62 -11.48 -3.04
N MET A 237 -17.00 -11.83 -1.91
CA MET A 237 -15.58 -12.18 -1.89
C MET A 237 -15.32 -13.54 -2.56
N ILE A 238 -14.17 -13.67 -3.23
CA ILE A 238 -13.67 -14.93 -3.77
C ILE A 238 -12.58 -15.43 -2.82
N LEU A 239 -12.84 -16.51 -2.09
CA LEU A 239 -11.96 -17.06 -1.07
C LEU A 239 -11.66 -18.54 -1.37
N GLY A 240 -10.41 -18.96 -1.17
CA GLY A 240 -10.05 -20.37 -1.04
C GLY A 240 -10.15 -20.86 0.40
N ASP A 241 -9.96 -22.18 0.60
CA ASP A 241 -10.16 -22.88 1.88
C ASP A 241 -9.35 -22.30 3.07
N LEU A 242 -8.23 -21.62 2.80
CA LEU A 242 -7.33 -21.07 3.81
C LEU A 242 -7.30 -19.54 3.83
N ASP A 243 -8.10 -18.87 3.01
CA ASP A 243 -8.04 -17.42 2.83
C ASP A 243 -8.85 -16.64 3.86
N PHE A 244 -9.78 -17.29 4.56
CA PHE A 244 -10.71 -16.61 5.47
C PHE A 244 -10.01 -15.73 6.53
N PRO A 245 -8.98 -16.21 7.26
CA PRO A 245 -8.27 -15.36 8.22
C PRO A 245 -7.63 -14.12 7.59
N ALA A 246 -7.10 -14.24 6.37
CA ALA A 246 -6.55 -13.09 5.65
C ALA A 246 -7.66 -12.13 5.22
N ALA A 247 -8.79 -12.65 4.72
CA ALA A 247 -9.94 -11.88 4.26
C ALA A 247 -10.57 -11.02 5.36
N GLN A 248 -10.56 -11.49 6.61
CA GLN A 248 -11.04 -10.71 7.76
C GLN A 248 -10.33 -9.35 7.91
N HIS A 249 -9.09 -9.25 7.45
CA HIS A 249 -8.28 -8.03 7.54
C HIS A 249 -8.28 -7.20 6.25
N MET A 250 -8.99 -7.62 5.21
CA MET A 250 -9.08 -6.91 3.92
C MET A 250 -10.34 -6.03 3.85
N LEU A 251 -10.36 -5.08 2.91
CA LEU A 251 -11.57 -4.32 2.58
C LEU A 251 -12.50 -5.18 1.73
N GLY A 252 -13.77 -5.28 2.15
CA GLY A 252 -14.78 -6.06 1.46
C GLY A 252 -15.38 -5.36 0.23
N PRO A 253 -16.23 -6.07 -0.54
CA PRO A 253 -16.79 -5.55 -1.78
C PRO A 253 -17.61 -4.26 -1.61
N LYS A 254 -18.39 -4.12 -0.52
CA LYS A 254 -19.17 -2.90 -0.28
C LYS A 254 -18.24 -1.73 0.00
N GLU A 255 -17.19 -1.96 0.77
CA GLU A 255 -16.23 -0.92 1.12
C GLU A 255 -15.38 -0.48 -0.09
N GLN A 256 -14.95 -1.43 -0.92
CA GLN A 256 -14.29 -1.14 -2.21
C GLN A 256 -15.19 -0.31 -3.14
N ALA A 257 -16.48 -0.63 -3.21
CA ALA A 257 -17.45 0.14 -3.99
C ALA A 257 -17.61 1.56 -3.46
N ARG A 258 -17.74 1.73 -2.15
CA ARG A 258 -17.83 3.04 -1.50
C ARG A 258 -16.61 3.92 -1.80
N ILE A 259 -15.41 3.36 -1.66
CA ILE A 259 -14.15 4.06 -1.96
C ILE A 259 -14.10 4.45 -3.44
N GLY A 260 -14.46 3.53 -4.34
CA GLY A 260 -14.50 3.77 -5.78
C GLY A 260 -15.44 4.92 -6.18
N CYS A 261 -16.62 5.00 -5.56
CA CYS A 261 -17.57 6.11 -5.78
C CYS A 261 -16.99 7.46 -5.32
N LEU A 262 -16.46 7.53 -4.09
CA LEU A 262 -15.87 8.77 -3.55
C LEU A 262 -14.66 9.25 -4.36
N LEU A 263 -13.83 8.29 -4.80
CA LEU A 263 -12.72 8.58 -5.71
C LEU A 263 -13.23 9.11 -7.03
N ALA A 264 -14.25 8.49 -7.65
CA ALA A 264 -14.79 8.96 -8.92
C ALA A 264 -15.33 10.41 -8.82
N GLU A 265 -16.04 10.74 -7.74
CA GLU A 265 -16.52 12.11 -7.50
C GLU A 265 -15.36 13.11 -7.45
N THR A 266 -14.32 12.81 -6.68
CA THR A 266 -13.15 13.70 -6.56
C THR A 266 -12.39 13.82 -7.88
N LEU A 267 -12.16 12.69 -8.57
CA LEU A 267 -11.42 12.66 -9.82
C LEU A 267 -12.16 13.39 -10.94
N GLN A 268 -13.49 13.38 -10.94
CA GLN A 268 -14.29 14.09 -11.93
C GLN A 268 -14.13 15.63 -11.84
N GLU A 269 -13.82 16.17 -10.67
CA GLU A 269 -13.58 17.61 -10.51
C GLU A 269 -12.20 18.05 -11.03
N LEU A 270 -11.27 17.10 -11.17
CA LEU A 270 -9.86 17.33 -11.56
C LEU A 270 -9.57 17.04 -13.04
N LEU A 271 -10.51 16.40 -13.76
CA LEU A 271 -10.37 15.96 -15.17
C LEU A 271 -11.20 16.83 -16.12
#